data_AF-A0AAJ6EQ61-F1
#
_entry.id   AF-A0AAJ6EQ61-F1
#
_cell.length_a   1.000
_cell.length_b   1.000
_cell.length_c   1.000
_cell.angle_alpha   90.00
_cell.angle_beta   90.00
_cell.angle_gamma   90.00
#
_symmetry.space_group_name_H-M   'P 1'
#
loop_
_entity.id
_entity.type
_entity.pdbx_description
1 polymer ?
#
loop_
_entity_poly.entity_id
_entity_poly.type
_entity_poly.pdbx_seq_one_letter_code
_entity_poly.pdbx_strand_id
1 'polypeptide(L)'
;MSRALRCLLIVSVLLGGAGQARAGEDRPLERGLAVIDPAILRELDHGRFDLGRMLSPERSADAPLSNRELFSLPSMVPVREALAREFDRYVTNHKASLPNESIGVGDGFAFQLFDRNLFESPDVRFVLSGIVNRMDRAYVAPASCGEIRLIYRLTRTDVPLIGENAVSQRLPMTLNLVLKAKGDGADASLTCREIARRWLATAGAPPTMDRLFGKDGPLDLIVDRNIDRIETNLQIAHAPKSAVRDFRTDYLLKVFDYDGEAKRFVEASLENQIDRDRILADEGLKRDFKAWLLDPGHFAELDRGALLIPERFLARRAVAPTPTGFDVSDLQPEFGLVEGEGAAGKAVFSEEGDIVGALKQAAADGTRLQNIQSVAGFERRLNDVTCAGCHQTRGIGGFHFPGVDWMAAKPSNSTVVPASPHFFGDQVRRRDILASFRDGKAPDFSRGFSSRPQLRGSTELAGTEYSDGWGAHCYLPPAKPAEADRSFQGWTCAEGLACQLAGQASRIGMCFVKGR
;
A
#
# COMPACT_ATOMS: atom_id res chain seq x y z
N MET A 1 49.08 -32.95 25.49
CA MET A 1 47.67 -33.28 25.21
C MET A 1 47.61 -34.42 24.21
N SER A 2 46.97 -35.53 24.58
CA SER A 2 46.87 -36.75 23.77
C SER A 2 46.15 -36.47 22.43
N ARG A 3 46.53 -37.18 21.35
CA ARG A 3 45.84 -37.12 20.03
C ARG A 3 44.34 -37.40 20.16
N ALA A 4 43.94 -38.24 21.12
CA ALA A 4 42.53 -38.50 21.43
C ALA A 4 41.80 -37.26 21.97
N LEU A 5 42.47 -36.43 22.77
CA LEU A 5 41.91 -35.21 23.34
C LEU A 5 41.76 -34.09 22.30
N ARG A 6 42.65 -34.05 21.29
CA ARG A 6 42.53 -33.14 20.13
C ARG A 6 41.38 -33.54 19.20
N CYS A 7 41.16 -34.84 18.97
CA CYS A 7 40.01 -35.29 18.18
C CYS A 7 38.68 -35.02 18.88
N LEU A 8 38.60 -35.19 20.21
CA LEU A 8 37.41 -34.87 20.99
C LEU A 8 37.07 -33.36 20.96
N LEU A 9 38.07 -32.48 21.03
CA LEU A 9 37.85 -31.03 20.92
C LEU A 9 37.40 -30.60 19.51
N ILE A 10 37.91 -31.22 18.45
CA ILE A 10 37.50 -30.92 17.07
C ILE A 10 36.08 -31.43 16.80
N VAL A 11 35.70 -32.59 17.33
CA VAL A 11 34.33 -33.13 17.23
C VAL A 11 33.34 -32.27 18.02
N SER A 12 33.72 -31.74 19.19
CA SER A 12 32.86 -30.80 19.96
C SER A 12 32.71 -29.44 19.28
N VAL A 13 33.73 -28.95 18.56
CA VAL A 13 33.63 -27.70 17.78
C VAL A 13 32.84 -27.90 16.48
N LEU A 14 32.91 -29.08 15.86
CA LEU A 14 32.11 -29.42 14.67
C LEU A 14 30.65 -29.77 15.00
N LEU A 15 30.37 -30.33 16.18
CA LEU A 15 29.00 -30.57 16.68
C LEU A 15 28.36 -29.35 17.34
N GLY A 16 29.17 -28.37 17.80
CA GLY A 16 28.71 -27.04 18.24
C GLY A 16 28.42 -26.06 17.09
N GLY A 17 28.80 -26.41 15.86
CA GLY A 17 28.54 -25.63 14.63
C GLY A 17 27.28 -26.06 13.88
N ALA A 18 26.58 -27.10 14.32
CA ALA A 18 25.28 -27.50 13.81
C ALA A 18 24.16 -26.83 14.63
N GLY A 19 24.27 -25.51 14.82
CA GLY A 19 23.07 -24.71 15.02
C GLY A 19 22.23 -24.92 13.78
N GLN A 20 21.11 -25.62 13.92
CA GLN A 20 20.07 -25.64 12.89
C GLN A 20 19.92 -24.18 12.43
N ALA A 21 20.24 -23.90 11.17
CA ALA A 21 19.69 -22.76 10.50
C ALA A 21 18.19 -22.96 10.60
N ARG A 22 17.57 -22.40 11.65
CA ARG A 22 16.14 -22.35 11.78
C ARG A 22 15.69 -21.66 10.51
N ALA A 23 15.04 -22.44 9.64
CA ALA A 23 14.07 -21.90 8.71
C ALA A 23 13.27 -20.85 9.48
N GLY A 24 13.29 -19.62 8.96
CA GLY A 24 13.19 -18.39 9.74
C GLY A 24 12.20 -18.43 10.89
N GLU A 25 12.67 -18.04 12.09
CA GLU A 25 11.77 -17.48 13.09
C GLU A 25 10.93 -16.41 12.40
N ASP A 26 9.60 -16.52 12.50
CA ASP A 26 8.64 -15.55 11.96
C ASP A 26 9.23 -14.15 12.11
N ARG A 27 9.52 -13.48 10.98
CA ARG A 27 10.07 -12.12 11.04
C ARG A 27 9.11 -11.30 11.90
N PRO A 28 9.56 -10.65 12.99
CA PRO A 28 8.69 -10.02 13.98
C PRO A 28 7.58 -9.12 13.40
N LEU A 29 7.82 -8.56 12.22
CA LEU A 29 6.92 -7.68 11.47
C LEU A 29 5.80 -8.42 10.71
N GLU A 30 5.94 -9.70 10.41
CA GLU A 30 4.96 -10.49 9.63
C GLU A 30 3.87 -11.13 10.49
N ARG A 31 3.95 -10.97 11.83
CA ARG A 31 3.14 -11.71 12.80
C ARG A 31 1.69 -11.21 12.91
N GLY A 32 0.76 -12.11 12.64
CA GLY A 32 -0.59 -12.13 13.18
C GLY A 32 -1.62 -11.14 12.63
N LEU A 33 -1.22 -10.29 11.68
CA LEU A 33 -2.13 -9.32 11.04
C LEU A 33 -2.28 -9.53 9.54
N ALA A 34 -1.57 -10.50 8.98
CA ALA A 34 -1.70 -10.89 7.60
C ALA A 34 -1.45 -12.39 7.42
N VAL A 35 -2.10 -12.96 6.42
CA VAL A 35 -1.83 -14.32 5.93
C VAL A 35 -1.08 -14.15 4.61
N ILE A 36 0.20 -14.51 4.64
CA ILE A 36 1.14 -14.31 3.51
C ILE A 36 1.85 -15.61 3.12
N ASP A 37 1.58 -16.70 3.85
CA ASP A 37 2.18 -18.01 3.58
C ASP A 37 1.65 -18.57 2.24
N PRO A 38 2.54 -18.89 1.29
CA PRO A 38 2.16 -19.34 -0.05
C PRO A 38 1.30 -20.61 -0.06
N ALA A 39 1.60 -21.57 0.83
CA ALA A 39 0.90 -22.85 0.86
C ALA A 39 -0.51 -22.66 1.41
N ILE A 40 -0.66 -21.92 2.50
CA ILE A 40 -1.97 -21.56 3.05
C ILE A 40 -2.78 -20.79 2.01
N LEU A 41 -2.21 -19.75 1.39
CA LEU A 41 -2.93 -18.95 0.40
C LEU A 41 -3.43 -19.77 -0.79
N ARG A 42 -2.68 -20.78 -1.24
CA ARG A 42 -3.15 -21.72 -2.25
C ARG A 42 -4.37 -22.51 -1.80
N GLU A 43 -4.32 -23.10 -0.60
CA GLU A 43 -5.45 -23.87 -0.06
C GLU A 43 -6.70 -22.98 0.14
N LEU A 44 -6.50 -21.70 0.50
CA LEU A 44 -7.57 -20.72 0.62
C LEU A 44 -8.15 -20.28 -0.72
N ASP A 45 -7.30 -20.10 -1.73
CA ASP A 45 -7.68 -19.79 -3.11
C ASP A 45 -8.52 -20.91 -3.74
N HIS A 46 -8.18 -22.18 -3.49
CA HIS A 46 -8.98 -23.32 -3.96
C HIS A 46 -10.23 -23.58 -3.09
N GLY A 47 -10.38 -22.85 -1.99
CA GLY A 47 -11.40 -23.06 -0.98
C GLY A 47 -12.49 -21.99 -0.98
N ARG A 48 -12.77 -21.42 0.20
CA ARG A 48 -13.80 -20.38 0.40
C ARG A 48 -13.42 -19.03 -0.21
N PHE A 49 -12.12 -18.73 -0.31
CA PHE A 49 -11.64 -17.42 -0.72
C PHE A 49 -11.20 -17.36 -2.18
N ASP A 50 -11.59 -18.35 -3.00
CA ASP A 50 -11.67 -18.14 -4.45
C ASP A 50 -12.49 -16.88 -4.75
N LEU A 51 -12.00 -16.02 -5.64
CA LEU A 51 -12.68 -14.76 -5.97
C LEU A 51 -14.09 -15.03 -6.53
N GLY A 52 -14.24 -16.06 -7.36
CA GLY A 52 -15.53 -16.44 -7.93
C GLY A 52 -16.53 -16.86 -6.87
N ARG A 53 -16.11 -17.63 -5.86
CA ARG A 53 -16.97 -18.03 -4.73
C ARG A 53 -17.32 -16.90 -3.79
N MET A 54 -16.41 -15.93 -3.60
CA MET A 54 -16.75 -14.74 -2.82
C MET A 54 -17.83 -13.89 -3.51
N LEU A 55 -17.78 -13.80 -4.84
CA LEU A 55 -18.75 -13.03 -5.64
C LEU A 55 -20.02 -13.81 -5.99
N SER A 56 -19.98 -15.14 -5.96
CA SER A 56 -21.08 -16.05 -6.30
C SER A 56 -20.97 -17.33 -5.46
N PRO A 57 -21.42 -17.30 -4.18
CA PRO A 57 -21.21 -18.38 -3.20
C PRO A 57 -21.74 -19.76 -3.62
N GLU A 58 -22.73 -19.80 -4.50
CA GLU A 58 -23.33 -21.00 -5.06
C GLU A 58 -22.43 -21.74 -6.06
N ARG A 59 -21.32 -21.14 -6.53
CA ARG A 59 -20.39 -21.79 -7.47
C ARG A 59 -19.61 -22.93 -6.81
N SER A 60 -19.36 -23.98 -7.60
CA SER A 60 -18.46 -25.08 -7.21
C SER A 60 -17.01 -24.59 -7.05
N ALA A 61 -16.29 -25.20 -6.11
CA ALA A 61 -14.85 -24.99 -5.91
C ALA A 61 -13.97 -25.75 -6.94
N ASP A 62 -14.54 -26.72 -7.67
CA ASP A 62 -13.77 -27.64 -8.51
C ASP A 62 -13.27 -27.01 -9.82
N ALA A 63 -13.73 -25.81 -10.17
CA ALA A 63 -13.36 -25.11 -11.40
C ALA A 63 -12.98 -23.65 -11.12
N PRO A 64 -11.69 -23.27 -11.22
CA PRO A 64 -11.25 -21.89 -11.10
C PRO A 64 -11.92 -20.97 -12.12
N LEU A 65 -12.29 -19.76 -11.70
CA LEU A 65 -12.97 -18.78 -12.54
C LEU A 65 -11.95 -18.07 -13.46
N SER A 66 -12.08 -18.23 -14.77
CA SER A 66 -11.28 -17.47 -15.73
C SER A 66 -11.70 -16.00 -15.77
N ASN A 67 -10.83 -15.11 -16.23
CA ASN A 67 -11.14 -13.70 -16.41
C ASN A 67 -12.33 -13.48 -17.35
N ARG A 68 -12.41 -14.27 -18.44
CA ARG A 68 -13.57 -14.27 -19.34
C ARG A 68 -14.88 -14.45 -18.59
N GLU A 69 -14.95 -15.41 -17.69
CA GLU A 69 -16.16 -15.67 -16.89
C GLU A 69 -16.35 -14.60 -15.81
N LEU A 70 -15.29 -14.22 -15.10
CA LEU A 70 -15.32 -13.21 -14.04
C LEU A 70 -15.88 -11.88 -14.54
N PHE A 71 -15.33 -11.34 -15.63
CA PHE A 71 -15.77 -10.05 -16.17
C PHE A 71 -17.07 -10.16 -16.98
N SER A 72 -17.62 -11.36 -17.14
CA SER A 72 -18.99 -11.59 -17.64
C SER A 72 -20.02 -11.65 -16.51
N LEU A 73 -19.60 -11.74 -15.24
CA LEU A 73 -20.54 -11.66 -14.11
C LEU A 73 -21.24 -10.29 -14.11
N PRO A 74 -22.56 -10.23 -13.91
CA PRO A 74 -23.30 -8.97 -13.84
C PRO A 74 -22.70 -7.98 -12.83
N SER A 75 -22.16 -8.49 -11.73
CA SER A 75 -21.52 -7.68 -10.69
C SER A 75 -20.23 -6.98 -11.17
N MET A 76 -19.52 -7.57 -12.14
CA MET A 76 -18.20 -7.13 -12.61
C MET A 76 -18.24 -6.38 -13.95
N VAL A 77 -19.36 -6.41 -14.68
CA VAL A 77 -19.51 -5.67 -15.95
C VAL A 77 -19.14 -4.19 -15.81
N PRO A 78 -19.63 -3.45 -14.79
CA PRO A 78 -19.25 -2.04 -14.61
C PRO A 78 -17.76 -1.83 -14.36
N VAL A 79 -17.10 -2.78 -13.68
CA VAL A 79 -15.65 -2.75 -13.43
C VAL A 79 -14.88 -2.88 -14.75
N ARG A 80 -15.23 -3.87 -15.59
CA ARG A 80 -14.63 -4.06 -16.91
C ARG A 80 -14.77 -2.81 -17.77
N GLU A 81 -15.99 -2.28 -17.86
CA GLU A 81 -16.28 -1.11 -18.70
C GLU A 81 -15.53 0.14 -18.23
N ALA A 82 -15.45 0.36 -16.92
CA ALA A 82 -14.70 1.47 -16.37
C ALA A 82 -13.20 1.36 -16.67
N LEU A 83 -12.60 0.17 -16.52
CA LEU A 83 -11.20 -0.05 -16.88
C LEU A 83 -10.97 0.19 -18.38
N ALA A 84 -11.85 -0.32 -19.26
CA ALA A 84 -11.75 -0.10 -20.70
C ALA A 84 -11.76 1.40 -21.07
N ARG A 85 -12.64 2.19 -20.47
CA ARG A 85 -12.68 3.65 -20.65
C ARG A 85 -11.37 4.34 -20.25
N GLU A 86 -10.70 3.86 -19.20
CA GLU A 86 -9.42 4.45 -18.77
C GLU A 86 -8.28 4.12 -19.73
N PHE A 87 -8.28 2.95 -20.39
CA PHE A 87 -7.32 2.67 -21.47
C PHE A 87 -7.47 3.66 -22.63
N ASP A 88 -8.71 3.85 -23.10
CA ASP A 88 -8.98 4.77 -24.22
C ASP A 88 -8.58 6.21 -23.85
N ARG A 89 -8.87 6.63 -22.62
CA ARG A 89 -8.49 7.94 -22.09
C ARG A 89 -6.97 8.09 -21.98
N TYR A 90 -6.27 7.10 -21.44
CA TYR A 90 -4.81 7.13 -21.28
C TYR A 90 -4.11 7.25 -22.64
N VAL A 91 -4.53 6.45 -23.62
CA VAL A 91 -3.99 6.50 -24.99
C VAL A 91 -4.27 7.83 -25.66
N THR A 92 -5.49 8.36 -25.51
CA THR A 92 -5.86 9.67 -26.07
C THR A 92 -5.00 10.78 -25.48
N ASN A 93 -4.85 10.81 -24.16
CA ASN A 93 -4.03 11.81 -23.48
C ASN A 93 -2.56 11.69 -23.87
N HIS A 94 -2.02 10.48 -23.93
CA HIS A 94 -0.64 10.24 -24.35
C HIS A 94 -0.37 10.77 -25.76
N LYS A 95 -1.25 10.46 -26.72
CA LYS A 95 -1.11 10.96 -28.10
C LYS A 95 -1.15 12.48 -28.19
N ALA A 96 -1.88 13.14 -27.29
CA ALA A 96 -1.96 14.60 -27.24
C ALA A 96 -0.72 15.23 -26.58
N SER A 97 -0.21 14.65 -25.49
CA SER A 97 0.91 15.23 -24.72
C SER A 97 2.29 14.80 -25.24
N LEU A 98 2.41 13.60 -25.79
CA LEU A 98 3.66 12.99 -26.25
C LEU A 98 3.49 12.41 -27.68
N PRO A 99 3.16 13.25 -28.69
CA PRO A 99 2.83 12.78 -30.04
C PRO A 99 3.97 12.03 -30.76
N ASN A 100 5.22 12.23 -30.31
CA ASN A 100 6.40 11.61 -30.91
C ASN A 100 6.82 10.30 -30.21
N GLU A 101 6.18 9.92 -29.09
CA GLU A 101 6.46 8.65 -28.41
C GLU A 101 5.37 7.63 -28.75
N SER A 102 5.78 6.50 -29.36
CA SER A 102 4.85 5.43 -29.74
C SER A 102 4.23 4.76 -28.50
N ILE A 103 2.97 4.35 -28.61
CA ILE A 103 2.21 3.71 -27.53
C ILE A 103 1.42 2.51 -28.05
N GLY A 104 1.50 1.38 -27.37
CA GLY A 104 0.87 0.13 -27.80
C GLY A 104 1.30 -1.08 -26.97
N VAL A 105 0.74 -2.25 -27.29
CA VAL A 105 1.08 -3.51 -26.59
C VAL A 105 2.35 -4.12 -27.17
N GLY A 106 3.30 -4.50 -26.31
CA GLY A 106 4.53 -5.19 -26.67
C GLY A 106 5.78 -4.31 -26.68
N ASP A 107 6.94 -4.95 -26.76
CA ASP A 107 8.24 -4.32 -26.45
C ASP A 107 8.71 -3.26 -27.47
N GLY A 108 8.07 -3.21 -28.65
CA GLY A 108 8.40 -2.28 -29.73
C GLY A 108 7.89 -0.85 -29.54
N PHE A 109 7.15 -0.56 -28.46
CA PHE A 109 6.59 0.76 -28.19
C PHE A 109 7.39 1.52 -27.13
N ALA A 110 7.48 2.84 -27.27
CA ALA A 110 8.09 3.71 -26.25
C ALA A 110 7.30 3.67 -24.93
N PHE A 111 5.98 3.49 -25.03
CA PHE A 111 5.06 3.17 -23.95
C PHE A 111 4.37 1.83 -24.21
N GLN A 112 4.81 0.82 -23.46
CA GLN A 112 4.34 -0.55 -23.52
C GLN A 112 3.08 -0.68 -22.66
N LEU A 113 1.92 -0.79 -23.29
CA LEU A 113 0.63 -0.92 -22.63
C LEU A 113 0.41 -2.33 -22.10
N PHE A 114 -0.30 -2.41 -20.99
CA PHE A 114 -0.96 -3.65 -20.59
C PHE A 114 -1.95 -4.11 -21.66
N ASP A 115 -1.93 -5.41 -21.99
CA ASP A 115 -2.88 -5.98 -22.95
C ASP A 115 -4.26 -6.12 -22.32
N ARG A 116 -5.16 -5.19 -22.62
CA ARG A 116 -6.53 -5.20 -22.10
C ARG A 116 -7.34 -6.45 -22.49
N ASN A 117 -6.93 -7.18 -23.53
CA ASN A 117 -7.60 -8.43 -23.92
C ASN A 117 -7.46 -9.53 -22.85
N LEU A 118 -6.50 -9.39 -21.93
CA LEU A 118 -6.34 -10.29 -20.78
C LEU A 118 -7.55 -10.27 -19.83
N PHE A 119 -8.41 -9.25 -19.87
CA PHE A 119 -9.68 -9.25 -19.13
C PHE A 119 -10.73 -10.20 -19.74
N GLU A 120 -10.57 -10.59 -21.00
CA GLU A 120 -11.51 -11.48 -21.69
C GLU A 120 -10.89 -12.85 -22.02
N SER A 121 -9.68 -13.07 -21.52
CA SER A 121 -8.91 -14.30 -21.73
C SER A 121 -9.43 -15.44 -20.86
N PRO A 122 -9.57 -16.67 -21.41
CA PRO A 122 -9.84 -17.87 -20.62
C PRO A 122 -8.56 -18.36 -19.92
N ASP A 123 -7.39 -17.88 -20.33
CA ASP A 123 -6.06 -18.33 -19.91
C ASP A 123 -5.46 -17.46 -18.79
N VAL A 124 -6.31 -16.64 -18.16
CA VAL A 124 -5.92 -15.71 -17.10
C VAL A 124 -6.95 -15.78 -16.00
N ARG A 125 -6.51 -15.74 -14.74
CA ARG A 125 -7.39 -15.57 -13.58
C ARG A 125 -6.76 -14.72 -12.49
N PHE A 126 -7.59 -14.28 -11.56
CA PHE A 126 -7.13 -13.71 -10.29
C PHE A 126 -6.88 -14.82 -9.26
N VAL A 127 -5.74 -14.78 -8.60
CA VAL A 127 -5.34 -15.76 -7.57
C VAL A 127 -5.09 -15.04 -6.25
N LEU A 128 -5.53 -15.61 -5.13
CA LEU A 128 -5.34 -15.05 -3.80
C LEU A 128 -3.84 -14.97 -3.49
N SER A 129 -3.38 -13.78 -3.13
CA SER A 129 -1.98 -13.45 -2.91
C SER A 129 -1.68 -13.01 -1.48
N GLY A 130 -2.71 -12.59 -0.73
CA GLY A 130 -2.61 -12.25 0.67
C GLY A 130 -3.96 -11.93 1.31
N ILE A 131 -4.03 -12.09 2.62
CA ILE A 131 -5.15 -11.59 3.44
C ILE A 131 -4.58 -10.62 4.46
N VAL A 132 -5.16 -9.42 4.56
CA VAL A 132 -4.64 -8.38 5.46
C VAL A 132 -5.74 -7.88 6.38
N ASN A 133 -5.47 -7.91 7.69
CA ASN A 133 -6.29 -7.21 8.66
C ASN A 133 -6.01 -5.70 8.58
N ARG A 134 -7.08 -4.94 8.40
CA ARG A 134 -7.08 -3.47 8.33
C ARG A 134 -8.05 -2.87 9.34
N MET A 135 -8.12 -3.42 10.55
CA MET A 135 -8.87 -2.81 11.66
C MET A 135 -8.28 -1.45 12.07
N ASP A 136 -7.05 -1.12 11.63
CA ASP A 136 -6.50 0.23 11.68
C ASP A 136 -7.32 1.27 10.90
N ARG A 137 -8.25 0.82 10.05
CA ARG A 137 -9.20 1.65 9.29
C ARG A 137 -10.54 1.87 9.99
N ALA A 138 -10.69 1.39 11.23
CA ALA A 138 -11.92 1.59 11.99
C ALA A 138 -12.24 3.06 12.27
N TYR A 139 -11.31 4.00 12.11
CA TYR A 139 -11.62 5.44 12.16
C TYR A 139 -12.50 5.90 10.98
N VAL A 140 -12.48 5.19 9.85
CA VAL A 140 -13.35 5.47 8.68
C VAL A 140 -14.72 4.84 8.89
N ALA A 141 -14.75 3.59 9.34
CA ALA A 141 -15.98 2.83 9.56
C ALA A 141 -15.96 2.16 10.94
N PRO A 142 -16.30 2.90 12.02
CA PRO A 142 -16.25 2.36 13.38
C PRO A 142 -17.21 1.18 13.60
N ALA A 143 -18.38 1.24 12.97
CA ALA A 143 -19.42 0.21 13.09
C ALA A 143 -18.99 -1.16 12.53
N SER A 144 -18.15 -1.17 11.50
CA SER A 144 -17.61 -2.38 10.89
C SER A 144 -16.30 -2.86 11.53
N CYS A 145 -15.84 -2.19 12.60
CA CYS A 145 -14.53 -2.45 13.21
C CYS A 145 -13.34 -2.31 12.23
N GLY A 146 -13.50 -1.55 11.15
CA GLY A 146 -12.53 -1.42 10.07
C GLY A 146 -12.71 -2.47 8.96
N GLU A 147 -11.61 -2.87 8.34
CA GLU A 147 -11.60 -3.63 7.08
C GLU A 147 -10.78 -4.93 7.20
N ILE A 148 -11.09 -5.91 6.36
CA ILE A 148 -10.24 -7.04 5.98
C ILE A 148 -10.09 -7.00 4.47
N ARG A 149 -8.90 -7.28 3.94
CA ARG A 149 -8.64 -7.25 2.49
C ARG A 149 -8.20 -8.62 2.02
N LEU A 150 -8.94 -9.20 1.07
CA LEU A 150 -8.49 -10.31 0.26
C LEU A 150 -7.82 -9.72 -0.98
N ILE A 151 -6.53 -9.95 -1.13
CA ILE A 151 -5.72 -9.36 -2.19
C ILE A 151 -5.48 -10.43 -3.24
N TYR A 152 -6.02 -10.21 -4.44
CA TYR A 152 -5.83 -11.09 -5.58
C TYR A 152 -4.87 -10.46 -6.57
N ARG A 153 -4.12 -11.30 -7.28
CA ARG A 153 -3.23 -10.89 -8.36
C ARG A 153 -3.61 -11.58 -9.65
N LEU A 154 -3.35 -10.92 -10.77
CA LEU A 154 -3.60 -11.48 -12.09
C LEU A 154 -2.49 -12.46 -12.50
N THR A 155 -2.85 -13.65 -12.98
CA THR A 155 -1.90 -14.71 -13.32
C THR A 155 -2.35 -15.47 -14.56
N ARG A 156 -1.39 -15.79 -15.45
CA ARG A 156 -1.60 -16.68 -16.60
C ARG A 156 -1.69 -18.13 -16.17
N THR A 157 -2.63 -18.87 -16.75
CA THR A 157 -2.87 -20.30 -16.46
C THR A 157 -2.41 -21.22 -17.59
N ASP A 158 -2.07 -20.67 -18.76
CA ASP A 158 -1.64 -21.40 -19.96
C ASP A 158 -0.14 -21.64 -20.08
N VAL A 159 0.67 -21.04 -19.19
CA VAL A 159 2.13 -21.15 -19.23
C VAL A 159 2.58 -22.34 -18.36
N PRO A 160 3.25 -23.37 -18.92
CA PRO A 160 3.74 -24.50 -18.12
C PRO A 160 4.81 -24.09 -17.10
N LEU A 161 4.75 -24.65 -15.89
CA LEU A 161 5.78 -24.51 -14.86
C LEU A 161 7.00 -25.39 -15.19
N ILE A 162 7.78 -25.02 -16.22
CA ILE A 162 8.95 -25.82 -16.62
C ILE A 162 10.23 -25.00 -16.50
N GLY A 163 11.15 -25.50 -15.65
CA GLY A 163 12.54 -25.05 -15.57
C GLY A 163 12.83 -23.98 -14.51
N GLU A 164 14.12 -23.84 -14.15
CA GLU A 164 14.60 -22.83 -13.20
C GLU A 164 14.51 -21.39 -13.76
N ASN A 165 14.21 -21.25 -15.05
CA ASN A 165 14.02 -19.99 -15.77
C ASN A 165 12.56 -19.74 -16.20
N ALA A 166 11.57 -20.41 -15.58
CA ALA A 166 10.16 -20.18 -15.90
C ALA A 166 9.81 -18.69 -15.70
N VAL A 167 9.39 -18.01 -16.76
CA VAL A 167 8.91 -16.63 -16.73
C VAL A 167 7.76 -16.54 -15.73
N SER A 168 7.81 -15.56 -14.83
CA SER A 168 6.75 -15.28 -13.87
C SER A 168 5.39 -15.25 -14.57
N GLN A 169 4.46 -16.10 -14.16
CA GLN A 169 3.10 -16.13 -14.69
C GLN A 169 2.29 -14.89 -14.29
N ARG A 170 2.85 -14.06 -13.40
CA ARG A 170 2.20 -12.85 -12.88
C ARG A 170 2.06 -11.80 -13.97
N LEU A 171 0.87 -11.22 -14.00
CA LEU A 171 0.57 -10.03 -14.77
C LEU A 171 0.48 -8.84 -13.80
N PRO A 172 0.83 -7.61 -14.22
CA PRO A 172 1.01 -6.49 -13.31
C PRO A 172 -0.32 -5.81 -12.94
N MET A 173 -1.23 -6.58 -12.33
CA MET A 173 -2.49 -6.11 -11.80
C MET A 173 -2.87 -6.84 -10.51
N THR A 174 -3.34 -6.06 -9.54
CA THR A 174 -3.94 -6.57 -8.31
C THR A 174 -5.38 -6.07 -8.14
N LEU A 175 -6.21 -6.89 -7.54
CA LEU A 175 -7.58 -6.61 -7.16
C LEU A 175 -7.73 -6.88 -5.66
N ASN A 176 -8.08 -5.87 -4.88
CA ASN A 176 -8.47 -6.05 -3.48
C ASN A 176 -9.99 -6.22 -3.42
N LEU A 177 -10.46 -7.32 -2.87
CA LEU A 177 -11.82 -7.41 -2.35
C LEU A 177 -11.79 -6.94 -0.90
N VAL A 178 -12.31 -5.75 -0.67
CA VAL A 178 -12.37 -5.14 0.66
C VAL A 178 -13.65 -5.58 1.34
N LEU A 179 -13.50 -6.05 2.57
CA LEU A 179 -14.57 -6.60 3.39
C LEU A 179 -14.65 -5.84 4.70
N LYS A 180 -15.86 -5.64 5.21
CA LYS A 180 -16.11 -5.18 6.58
C LYS A 180 -15.58 -6.23 7.56
N ALA A 181 -14.74 -5.81 8.52
CA ALA A 181 -14.21 -6.74 9.53
C ALA A 181 -15.34 -7.34 10.39
N LYS A 182 -16.33 -6.52 10.73
CA LYS A 182 -17.64 -6.92 11.24
C LYS A 182 -18.68 -6.69 10.13
N GLY A 183 -19.13 -7.76 9.50
CA GLY A 183 -20.12 -7.72 8.42
C GLY A 183 -21.51 -7.29 8.89
N ASP A 184 -22.34 -6.87 7.94
CA ASP A 184 -23.72 -6.51 8.21
C ASP A 184 -24.52 -7.72 8.69
N GLY A 185 -25.42 -7.51 9.65
CA GLY A 185 -26.19 -8.60 10.26
C GLY A 185 -25.36 -9.61 11.05
N ALA A 186 -24.08 -9.32 11.33
CA ALA A 186 -23.28 -10.12 12.26
C ALA A 186 -23.96 -10.18 13.64
N ASP A 187 -23.74 -11.29 14.35
CA ASP A 187 -24.23 -11.50 15.71
C ASP A 187 -23.94 -10.26 16.58
N ALA A 188 -24.96 -9.77 17.29
CA ALA A 188 -24.84 -8.60 18.15
C ALA A 188 -23.75 -8.76 19.22
N SER A 189 -23.44 -10.01 19.62
CA SER A 189 -22.36 -10.35 20.54
C SER A 189 -20.95 -10.25 19.94
N LEU A 190 -20.82 -10.21 18.60
CA LEU A 190 -19.53 -10.04 17.94
C LEU A 190 -19.06 -8.58 18.10
N THR A 191 -18.01 -8.38 18.89
CA THR A 191 -17.43 -7.07 19.18
C THR A 191 -16.10 -6.87 18.45
N CYS A 192 -15.68 -5.62 18.23
CA CYS A 192 -14.34 -5.33 17.70
C CYS A 192 -13.22 -5.92 18.59
N ARG A 193 -13.47 -5.99 19.90
CA ARG A 193 -12.61 -6.66 20.88
C ARG A 193 -12.37 -8.13 20.51
N GLU A 194 -13.44 -8.85 20.21
CA GLU A 194 -13.37 -10.28 19.88
C GLU A 194 -12.65 -10.50 18.54
N ILE A 195 -12.96 -9.69 17.52
CA ILE A 195 -12.27 -9.77 16.22
C ILE A 195 -10.76 -9.53 16.41
N ALA A 196 -10.39 -8.47 17.15
CA ALA A 196 -9.00 -8.16 17.42
C ALA A 196 -8.28 -9.27 18.21
N ARG A 197 -8.95 -9.88 19.20
CA ARG A 197 -8.43 -11.02 19.97
C ARG A 197 -8.07 -12.19 19.04
N ARG A 198 -8.96 -12.57 18.11
CA ARG A 198 -8.74 -13.70 17.19
C ARG A 198 -7.54 -13.47 16.28
N TRP A 199 -7.41 -12.28 15.71
CA TRP A 199 -6.26 -11.93 14.88
C TRP A 199 -4.95 -11.96 15.68
N LEU A 200 -4.90 -11.31 16.84
CA LEU A 200 -3.70 -11.31 17.69
C LEU A 200 -3.30 -12.72 18.16
N ALA A 201 -4.25 -13.64 18.34
CA ALA A 201 -3.97 -15.02 18.70
C ALA A 201 -3.19 -15.78 17.60
N THR A 202 -3.18 -15.30 16.36
CA THR A 202 -2.40 -15.89 15.27
C THR A 202 -0.93 -15.46 15.25
N ALA A 203 -0.52 -14.50 16.08
CA ALA A 203 0.84 -13.95 16.10
C ALA A 203 1.90 -14.85 16.76
N GLY A 204 1.49 -15.89 17.50
CA GLY A 204 2.36 -16.67 18.39
C GLY A 204 3.06 -17.88 17.77
N ALA A 205 2.72 -18.28 16.54
CA ALA A 205 3.44 -19.27 15.76
C ALA A 205 3.01 -19.16 14.28
N PRO A 206 3.68 -19.87 13.35
CA PRO A 206 3.29 -19.88 11.95
C PRO A 206 1.80 -20.16 11.79
N PRO A 207 1.10 -19.44 10.91
CA PRO A 207 -0.31 -19.67 10.68
C PRO A 207 -0.52 -21.12 10.22
N THR A 208 -1.56 -21.76 10.73
CA THR A 208 -2.04 -23.06 10.22
C THR A 208 -3.50 -22.93 9.83
N MET A 209 -3.97 -23.77 8.92
CA MET A 209 -5.38 -23.76 8.50
C MET A 209 -6.32 -23.84 9.71
N ASP A 210 -6.08 -24.74 10.67
CA ASP A 210 -6.93 -24.91 11.87
C ASP A 210 -6.92 -23.70 12.83
N ARG A 211 -5.86 -22.89 12.82
CA ARG A 211 -5.82 -21.65 13.62
C ARG A 211 -6.51 -20.49 12.93
N LEU A 212 -6.50 -20.49 11.60
CA LEU A 212 -7.18 -19.50 10.79
C LEU A 212 -8.68 -19.80 10.66
N PHE A 213 -9.03 -21.10 10.58
CA PHE A 213 -10.39 -21.64 10.42
C PHE A 213 -10.75 -22.51 11.63
N GLY A 214 -11.79 -22.08 12.35
CA GLY A 214 -12.28 -22.74 13.55
C GLY A 214 -13.12 -21.77 14.37
N LYS A 215 -13.72 -22.25 15.47
CA LYS A 215 -14.61 -21.41 16.32
C LYS A 215 -13.95 -20.11 16.79
N ASP A 216 -12.64 -20.12 16.99
CA ASP A 216 -11.81 -18.98 17.41
C ASP A 216 -10.94 -18.40 16.30
N GLY A 217 -11.02 -18.92 15.07
CA GLY A 217 -10.24 -18.46 13.94
C GLY A 217 -10.75 -17.11 13.42
N PRO A 218 -9.85 -16.18 13.03
CA PRO A 218 -10.27 -14.89 12.50
C PRO A 218 -10.92 -14.97 11.11
N LEU A 219 -10.58 -15.99 10.30
CA LEU A 219 -11.11 -16.12 8.94
C LEU A 219 -12.49 -16.77 8.88
N ASP A 220 -12.94 -17.40 9.97
CA ASP A 220 -14.30 -17.94 10.09
C ASP A 220 -15.38 -16.83 10.04
N LEU A 221 -14.99 -15.61 10.43
CA LEU A 221 -15.85 -14.43 10.43
C LEU A 221 -16.06 -13.79 9.04
N ILE A 222 -15.29 -14.24 8.04
CA ILE A 222 -15.26 -13.63 6.71
C ILE A 222 -16.08 -14.45 5.74
N VAL A 223 -17.12 -13.83 5.19
CA VAL A 223 -18.01 -14.39 4.18
C VAL A 223 -18.36 -13.34 3.11
N ASP A 224 -19.15 -13.73 2.12
CA ASP A 224 -19.65 -12.88 1.03
C ASP A 224 -20.44 -11.64 1.52
N ARG A 225 -21.25 -11.78 2.59
CA ARG A 225 -21.99 -10.63 3.16
C ARG A 225 -21.10 -9.54 3.76
N ASN A 226 -19.80 -9.80 3.94
CA ASN A 226 -18.86 -8.81 4.41
C ASN A 226 -18.38 -7.88 3.27
N ILE A 227 -18.66 -8.18 1.99
CA ILE A 227 -18.14 -7.42 0.85
C ILE A 227 -18.58 -5.96 0.95
N ASP A 228 -17.60 -5.06 0.82
CA ASP A 228 -17.78 -3.61 0.87
C ASP A 228 -17.51 -2.98 -0.50
N ARG A 229 -16.33 -3.27 -1.07
CA ARG A 229 -15.88 -2.66 -2.33
C ARG A 229 -14.75 -3.46 -2.98
N ILE A 230 -14.44 -3.11 -4.23
CA ILE A 230 -13.24 -3.53 -4.95
C ILE A 230 -12.30 -2.34 -5.11
N GLU A 231 -11.00 -2.55 -4.91
CA GLU A 231 -9.95 -1.61 -5.28
C GLU A 231 -9.01 -2.26 -6.30
N THR A 232 -8.73 -1.60 -7.42
CA THR A 232 -7.82 -2.12 -8.46
C THR A 232 -6.55 -1.28 -8.54
N ASN A 233 -5.41 -1.95 -8.73
CA ASN A 233 -4.13 -1.33 -9.07
C ASN A 233 -3.55 -2.07 -10.28
N LEU A 234 -3.50 -1.39 -11.42
CA LEU A 234 -3.12 -1.93 -12.71
C LEU A 234 -1.96 -1.12 -13.25
N GLN A 235 -0.83 -1.76 -13.54
CA GLN A 235 0.18 -1.15 -14.39
C GLN A 235 -0.41 -0.95 -15.78
N ILE A 236 -0.82 0.27 -16.12
CA ILE A 236 -1.46 0.56 -17.41
C ILE A 236 -0.43 0.69 -18.52
N ALA A 237 0.76 1.20 -18.20
CA ALA A 237 1.86 1.35 -19.13
C ALA A 237 3.22 1.22 -18.46
N HIS A 238 4.19 0.72 -19.21
CA HIS A 238 5.60 0.73 -18.86
C HIS A 238 6.38 1.47 -19.95
N ALA A 239 7.18 2.45 -19.55
CA ALA A 239 8.06 3.22 -20.40
C ALA A 239 9.52 2.85 -20.06
N PRO A 240 10.18 1.99 -20.86
CA PRO A 240 11.57 1.63 -20.62
C PRO A 240 12.48 2.86 -20.73
N LYS A 241 13.68 2.77 -20.12
CA LYS A 241 14.69 3.83 -20.24
C LYS A 241 15.06 4.04 -21.71
N SER A 242 15.17 5.30 -22.12
CA SER A 242 15.57 5.70 -23.47
C SER A 242 16.55 6.87 -23.42
N ALA A 243 17.01 7.33 -24.58
CA ALA A 243 17.87 8.51 -24.69
C ALA A 243 17.16 9.83 -24.31
N VAL A 244 15.82 9.86 -24.40
CA VAL A 244 15.02 11.08 -24.19
C VAL A 244 14.27 11.10 -22.86
N ARG A 245 14.32 9.98 -22.10
CA ARG A 245 13.52 9.81 -20.89
C ARG A 245 14.03 8.66 -20.03
N ASP A 246 13.97 8.82 -18.71
CA ASP A 246 14.23 7.75 -17.75
C ASP A 246 13.13 6.68 -17.71
N PHE A 247 13.45 5.53 -17.12
CA PHE A 247 12.49 4.46 -16.87
C PHE A 247 11.29 4.98 -16.07
N ARG A 248 10.08 4.62 -16.48
CA ARG A 248 8.84 4.94 -15.78
C ARG A 248 7.81 3.84 -15.94
N THR A 249 6.96 3.67 -14.96
CA THR A 249 5.80 2.78 -15.00
C THR A 249 4.60 3.49 -14.40
N ASP A 250 3.50 3.50 -15.14
CA ASP A 250 2.28 4.22 -14.80
C ASP A 250 1.24 3.21 -14.28
N TYR A 251 0.62 3.53 -13.14
CA TYR A 251 -0.33 2.64 -12.46
C TYR A 251 -1.70 3.29 -12.33
N LEU A 252 -2.70 2.68 -12.95
CA LEU A 252 -4.11 3.07 -12.85
C LEU A 252 -4.71 2.51 -11.55
N LEU A 253 -5.26 3.41 -10.74
CA LEU A 253 -5.98 3.11 -9.50
C LEU A 253 -7.47 3.45 -9.66
N LYS A 254 -8.35 2.52 -9.26
CA LYS A 254 -9.80 2.73 -9.19
C LYS A 254 -10.43 2.00 -8.00
N VAL A 255 -11.59 2.50 -7.59
CA VAL A 255 -12.42 1.92 -6.51
C VAL A 255 -13.84 1.74 -7.02
N PHE A 256 -14.49 0.66 -6.57
CA PHE A 256 -15.86 0.35 -6.91
C PHE A 256 -16.61 -0.14 -5.67
N ASP A 257 -17.61 0.61 -5.22
CA ASP A 257 -18.43 0.22 -4.07
C ASP A 257 -19.41 -0.88 -4.45
N TYR A 258 -19.70 -1.79 -3.52
CA TYR A 258 -20.67 -2.84 -3.72
C TYR A 258 -22.08 -2.33 -3.43
N ASP A 259 -22.92 -2.29 -4.46
CA ASP A 259 -24.36 -2.07 -4.33
C ASP A 259 -25.02 -3.42 -4.00
N GLY A 260 -25.35 -3.63 -2.73
CA GLY A 260 -25.96 -4.86 -2.25
C GLY A 260 -27.39 -5.11 -2.76
N GLU A 261 -28.11 -4.06 -3.15
CA GLU A 261 -29.47 -4.17 -3.71
C GLU A 261 -29.41 -4.61 -5.18
N ALA A 262 -28.59 -3.91 -5.98
CA ALA A 262 -28.38 -4.25 -7.38
C ALA A 262 -27.39 -5.42 -7.59
N LYS A 263 -26.76 -5.90 -6.52
CA LYS A 263 -25.74 -6.96 -6.50
C LYS A 263 -24.61 -6.73 -7.51
N ARG A 264 -24.11 -5.51 -7.55
CA ARG A 264 -23.06 -5.10 -8.52
C ARG A 264 -22.11 -4.08 -7.97
N PHE A 265 -20.91 -4.01 -8.54
CA PHE A 265 -19.95 -2.98 -8.22
C PHE A 265 -20.23 -1.71 -9.02
N VAL A 266 -20.11 -0.56 -8.39
CA VAL A 266 -20.36 0.76 -8.98
C VAL A 266 -19.12 1.64 -8.79
N GLU A 267 -18.71 2.34 -9.84
CA GLU A 267 -17.54 3.21 -9.81
C GLU A 267 -17.66 4.27 -8.72
N ALA A 268 -16.67 4.34 -7.83
CA ALA A 268 -16.65 5.20 -6.66
C ALA A 268 -15.42 6.13 -6.65
N SER A 269 -15.45 7.12 -5.77
CA SER A 269 -14.33 8.02 -5.55
C SER A 269 -13.22 7.32 -4.76
N LEU A 270 -11.96 7.61 -5.09
CA LEU A 270 -10.81 7.14 -4.33
C LEU A 270 -10.72 7.96 -3.04
N GLU A 271 -11.00 7.33 -1.89
CA GLU A 271 -11.19 8.00 -0.59
C GLU A 271 -10.16 9.09 -0.23
N ASN A 272 -8.90 8.92 -0.65
CA ASN A 272 -7.84 9.89 -0.33
C ASN A 272 -7.19 10.51 -1.58
N GLN A 273 -7.73 10.31 -2.78
CA GLN A 273 -7.17 10.94 -3.98
C GLN A 273 -7.83 12.28 -4.25
N ILE A 274 -7.12 13.36 -3.95
CA ILE A 274 -7.54 14.72 -4.26
C ILE A 274 -7.67 14.88 -5.78
N ASP A 275 -8.77 15.49 -6.24
CA ASP A 275 -8.98 15.86 -7.64
C ASP A 275 -8.28 17.19 -7.92
N ARG A 276 -6.95 17.14 -7.91
CA ARG A 276 -6.07 18.31 -8.10
C ARG A 276 -6.48 19.14 -9.31
N ASP A 277 -6.65 18.50 -10.46
CA ASP A 277 -6.90 19.22 -11.72
C ASP A 277 -8.25 19.95 -11.67
N ARG A 278 -9.29 19.33 -11.10
CA ARG A 278 -10.59 19.98 -10.90
C ARG A 278 -10.49 21.16 -9.91
N ILE A 279 -9.77 20.98 -8.81
CA ILE A 279 -9.57 22.02 -7.79
C ILE A 279 -8.79 23.21 -8.36
N LEU A 280 -7.75 22.97 -9.17
CA LEU A 280 -6.98 24.05 -9.79
C LEU A 280 -7.78 24.81 -10.86
N ALA A 281 -8.72 24.15 -11.54
CA ALA A 281 -9.53 24.72 -12.61
C ALA A 281 -10.80 25.46 -12.13
N ASP A 282 -11.30 25.17 -10.93
CA ASP A 282 -12.52 25.76 -10.37
C ASP A 282 -12.20 26.62 -9.13
N GLU A 283 -12.32 27.95 -9.26
CA GLU A 283 -12.03 28.90 -8.18
C GLU A 283 -12.96 28.75 -6.96
N GLY A 284 -14.21 28.32 -7.17
CA GLY A 284 -15.14 28.05 -6.08
C GLY A 284 -14.69 26.83 -5.29
N LEU A 285 -14.38 25.73 -6.00
CA LEU A 285 -13.89 24.50 -5.39
C LEU A 285 -12.53 24.70 -4.72
N LYS A 286 -11.64 25.49 -5.33
CA LYS A 286 -10.35 25.90 -4.77
C LYS A 286 -10.48 26.57 -3.42
N ARG A 287 -11.32 27.62 -3.35
CA ARG A 287 -11.59 28.36 -2.12
C ARG A 287 -12.19 27.45 -1.05
N ASP A 288 -13.18 26.63 -1.43
CA ASP A 288 -13.86 25.71 -0.53
C ASP A 288 -12.90 24.63 0.02
N PHE A 289 -12.01 24.09 -0.82
CA PHE A 289 -11.01 23.10 -0.42
C PHE A 289 -9.98 23.70 0.53
N LYS A 290 -9.47 24.90 0.22
CA LYS A 290 -8.57 25.66 1.10
C LYS A 290 -9.19 25.86 2.48
N ALA A 291 -10.38 26.45 2.52
CA ALA A 291 -11.06 26.77 3.77
C ALA A 291 -11.36 25.52 4.59
N TRP A 292 -11.75 24.43 3.93
CA TRP A 292 -11.99 23.16 4.59
C TRP A 292 -10.70 22.56 5.18
N LEU A 293 -9.62 22.45 4.39
CA LEU A 293 -8.39 21.78 4.83
C LEU A 293 -7.63 22.56 5.93
N LEU A 294 -7.70 23.89 5.91
CA LEU A 294 -7.03 24.76 6.88
C LEU A 294 -7.86 25.00 8.15
N ASP A 295 -9.09 24.48 8.24
CA ASP A 295 -9.80 24.44 9.52
C ASP A 295 -8.93 23.71 10.56
N PRO A 296 -8.80 24.22 11.81
CA PRO A 296 -7.91 23.64 12.80
C PRO A 296 -8.14 22.15 13.08
N GLY A 297 -9.39 21.70 13.02
CA GLY A 297 -9.74 20.29 13.20
C GLY A 297 -9.19 19.42 12.06
N HIS A 298 -9.49 19.79 10.82
CA HIS A 298 -9.02 19.05 9.64
C HIS A 298 -7.50 19.13 9.47
N PHE A 299 -6.88 20.26 9.79
CA PHE A 299 -5.42 20.41 9.73
C PHE A 299 -4.72 19.47 10.73
N ALA A 300 -5.27 19.34 11.94
CA ALA A 300 -4.79 18.37 12.93
C ALA A 300 -5.02 16.92 12.48
N GLU A 301 -6.14 16.62 11.82
CA GLU A 301 -6.41 15.29 11.26
C GLU A 301 -5.49 14.94 10.08
N LEU A 302 -5.14 15.93 9.25
CA LEU A 302 -4.15 15.79 8.18
C LEU A 302 -2.78 15.42 8.76
N ASP A 303 -2.34 16.15 9.79
CA ASP A 303 -1.11 15.85 10.52
C ASP A 303 -1.12 14.42 11.07
N ARG A 304 -2.22 14.02 11.70
CA ARG A 304 -2.38 12.69 12.28
C ARG A 304 -2.56 11.58 11.25
N GLY A 305 -2.87 11.90 9.99
CA GLY A 305 -3.08 10.90 8.92
C GLY A 305 -4.39 10.15 9.06
N ALA A 306 -5.38 10.81 9.64
CA ALA A 306 -6.73 10.28 9.86
C ALA A 306 -7.81 11.15 9.19
N LEU A 307 -7.40 12.16 8.40
CA LEU A 307 -8.30 13.03 7.64
C LEU A 307 -9.18 12.22 6.69
N LEU A 308 -10.48 12.52 6.70
CA LEU A 308 -11.45 12.00 5.74
C LEU A 308 -11.83 13.12 4.77
N ILE A 309 -11.35 13.02 3.54
CA ILE A 309 -11.57 14.06 2.53
C ILE A 309 -12.98 13.93 1.96
N PRO A 310 -13.80 15.01 1.96
CA PRO A 310 -15.13 15.00 1.37
C PRO A 310 -15.12 14.60 -0.11
N GLU A 311 -16.11 13.79 -0.53
CA GLU A 311 -16.19 13.28 -1.90
C GLU A 311 -16.14 14.37 -2.98
N ARG A 312 -16.68 15.56 -2.69
CA ARG A 312 -16.62 16.72 -3.60
C ARG A 312 -15.21 17.20 -3.95
N PHE A 313 -14.18 16.78 -3.22
CA PHE A 313 -12.78 17.08 -3.50
C PHE A 313 -12.02 15.89 -4.07
N LEU A 314 -12.66 14.73 -4.21
CA LEU A 314 -12.01 13.49 -4.61
C LEU A 314 -12.17 13.19 -6.11
N ALA A 315 -11.19 12.46 -6.63
CA ALA A 315 -11.17 11.90 -7.96
C ALA A 315 -11.67 10.45 -7.97
N ARG A 316 -12.24 10.00 -9.10
CA ARG A 316 -12.65 8.60 -9.33
C ARG A 316 -11.60 7.73 -10.03
N ARG A 317 -10.44 8.32 -10.32
CA ARG A 317 -9.28 7.65 -10.92
C ARG A 317 -8.00 8.32 -10.45
N ALA A 318 -6.91 7.56 -10.45
CA ALA A 318 -5.56 8.10 -10.39
C ALA A 318 -4.67 7.33 -11.36
N VAL A 319 -3.73 8.02 -12.00
CA VAL A 319 -2.55 7.38 -12.60
C VAL A 319 -1.37 7.80 -11.76
N ALA A 320 -0.68 6.84 -11.15
CA ALA A 320 0.51 7.06 -10.35
C ALA A 320 1.75 6.67 -11.17
N PRO A 321 2.52 7.63 -11.70
CA PRO A 321 3.80 7.35 -12.33
C PRO A 321 4.83 6.98 -11.27
N THR A 322 5.66 5.97 -11.53
CA THR A 322 6.78 5.58 -10.64
C THR A 322 8.00 5.15 -11.45
N PRO A 323 9.22 5.33 -10.92
CA PRO A 323 9.55 6.12 -9.74
C PRO A 323 9.47 7.63 -10.05
N THR A 324 8.96 8.42 -9.11
CA THR A 324 9.04 9.90 -9.16
C THR A 324 10.14 10.45 -8.26
N GLY A 325 10.63 9.65 -7.30
CA GLY A 325 11.68 10.06 -6.35
C GLY A 325 11.17 11.00 -5.25
N PHE A 326 12.07 11.80 -4.67
CA PHE A 326 11.75 12.75 -3.58
C PHE A 326 11.85 14.22 -3.96
N ASP A 327 12.25 14.51 -5.19
CA ASP A 327 12.25 15.86 -5.73
C ASP A 327 10.83 16.27 -6.13
N VAL A 328 10.57 17.58 -6.15
CA VAL A 328 9.31 18.14 -6.62
C VAL A 328 9.17 17.82 -8.12
N SER A 329 8.01 17.31 -8.52
CA SER A 329 7.75 16.90 -9.91
C SER A 329 6.28 17.08 -10.25
N ASP A 330 6.01 17.46 -11.49
CA ASP A 330 4.66 17.51 -12.07
C ASP A 330 3.97 16.13 -12.16
N LEU A 331 4.71 15.05 -11.93
CA LEU A 331 4.18 13.69 -11.79
C LEU A 331 3.64 13.41 -10.38
N GLN A 332 3.89 14.29 -9.41
CA GLN A 332 3.33 14.17 -8.06
C GLN A 332 1.84 14.57 -8.06
N PRO A 333 0.99 13.86 -7.32
CA PRO A 333 -0.46 14.04 -7.36
C PRO A 333 -0.92 15.43 -6.91
N GLU A 334 -0.15 16.14 -6.09
CA GLU A 334 -0.54 17.42 -5.51
C GLU A 334 0.33 18.60 -6.00
N PHE A 335 1.13 18.38 -7.05
CA PHE A 335 2.07 19.37 -7.58
C PHE A 335 1.39 20.70 -7.91
N GLY A 336 1.91 21.83 -7.43
CA GLY A 336 1.32 23.16 -7.68
C GLY A 336 0.03 23.46 -6.90
N LEU A 337 -0.40 22.60 -5.97
CA LEU A 337 -1.38 23.01 -4.95
C LEU A 337 -0.75 23.95 -3.91
N VAL A 338 0.53 23.78 -3.60
CA VAL A 338 1.30 24.68 -2.72
C VAL A 338 2.08 25.66 -3.59
N GLU A 339 2.18 26.91 -3.12
CA GLU A 339 3.01 27.94 -3.75
C GLU A 339 4.48 27.48 -3.85
N GLY A 340 5.09 27.69 -5.02
CA GLY A 340 6.42 27.14 -5.32
C GLY A 340 6.61 26.88 -6.82
N GLU A 341 7.48 25.93 -7.14
CA GLU A 341 7.78 25.54 -8.52
C GLU A 341 6.52 25.02 -9.23
N GLY A 342 6.29 25.49 -10.46
CA GLY A 342 5.11 25.13 -11.26
C GLY A 342 3.78 25.74 -10.80
N ALA A 343 3.76 26.55 -9.75
CA ALA A 343 2.53 27.09 -9.19
C ALA A 343 2.04 28.41 -9.81
N ALA A 344 2.86 29.15 -10.58
CA ALA A 344 2.55 30.36 -11.37
C ALA A 344 1.39 31.27 -10.87
N GLY A 345 1.30 31.54 -9.57
CA GLY A 345 0.23 32.36 -8.94
C GLY A 345 -1.16 31.71 -8.88
N LYS A 346 -1.27 30.41 -9.16
CA LYS A 346 -2.52 29.62 -9.17
C LYS A 346 -2.61 28.59 -8.05
N ALA A 347 -1.60 28.54 -7.17
CA ALA A 347 -1.59 27.67 -6.01
C ALA A 347 -2.88 27.75 -5.21
N VAL A 348 -3.25 26.64 -4.60
CA VAL A 348 -4.31 26.63 -3.61
C VAL A 348 -3.79 27.24 -2.32
N PHE A 349 -2.61 26.85 -1.84
CA PHE A 349 -2.08 27.27 -0.55
C PHE A 349 -0.86 28.18 -0.73
N SER A 350 -0.92 29.39 -0.19
CA SER A 350 0.25 30.27 -0.04
C SER A 350 1.14 29.81 1.12
N GLU A 351 2.45 29.99 1.01
CA GLU A 351 3.36 29.56 2.07
C GLU A 351 3.15 30.38 3.35
N GLU A 352 3.21 31.71 3.23
CA GLU A 352 3.19 32.63 4.38
C GLU A 352 1.79 32.82 4.98
N GLY A 353 0.79 33.05 4.11
CA GLY A 353 -0.56 33.42 4.53
C GLY A 353 -1.37 32.23 5.03
N ASP A 354 -1.30 31.11 4.31
CA ASP A 354 -2.13 29.94 4.57
C ASP A 354 -1.42 28.93 5.49
N ILE A 355 -0.28 28.39 5.06
CA ILE A 355 0.35 27.25 5.74
C ILE A 355 1.05 27.68 7.03
N VAL A 356 1.91 28.71 6.97
CA VAL A 356 2.55 29.27 8.16
C VAL A 356 1.51 29.87 9.11
N GLY A 357 0.43 30.45 8.58
CA GLY A 357 -0.73 30.88 9.36
C GLY A 357 -1.35 29.74 10.16
N ALA A 358 -1.68 28.62 9.51
CA ALA A 358 -2.25 27.44 10.16
C ALA A 358 -1.31 26.83 11.22
N LEU A 359 -0.01 26.78 10.94
CA LEU A 359 1.01 26.32 11.91
C LEU A 359 1.05 27.21 13.16
N LYS A 360 0.99 28.53 12.99
CA LYS A 360 0.94 29.49 14.11
C LYS A 360 -0.35 29.35 14.90
N GLN A 361 -1.48 29.15 14.23
CA GLN A 361 -2.77 28.96 14.85
C GLN A 361 -2.79 27.69 15.71
N ALA A 362 -2.33 26.56 15.17
CA ALA A 362 -2.20 25.31 15.91
C ALA A 362 -1.28 25.45 17.14
N ALA A 363 -0.19 26.20 17.02
CA ALA A 363 0.67 26.48 18.18
C ALA A 363 -0.04 27.35 19.24
N ALA A 364 -0.85 28.33 18.81
CA ALA A 364 -1.55 29.27 19.69
C ALA A 364 -2.72 28.62 20.45
N ASP A 365 -3.44 27.69 19.82
CA ASP A 365 -4.54 26.96 20.46
C ASP A 365 -4.10 25.70 21.24
N GLY A 366 -2.79 25.38 21.20
CA GLY A 366 -2.20 24.27 21.94
C GLY A 366 -2.25 22.92 21.22
N THR A 367 -2.68 22.90 19.95
CA THR A 367 -2.61 21.72 19.08
C THR A 367 -1.16 21.27 18.86
N ARG A 368 -0.86 20.02 19.22
CA ARG A 368 0.48 19.44 19.08
C ARG A 368 0.60 18.62 17.80
N LEU A 369 1.09 19.27 16.75
CA LEU A 369 1.39 18.62 15.47
C LEU A 369 2.65 17.74 15.58
N GLN A 370 2.58 16.53 15.05
CA GLN A 370 3.64 15.52 15.12
C GLN A 370 4.47 15.42 13.85
N ASN A 371 3.87 15.66 12.69
CA ASN A 371 4.45 15.42 11.38
C ASN A 371 4.59 16.71 10.55
N ILE A 372 3.57 17.57 10.56
CA ILE A 372 3.51 18.82 9.81
C ILE A 372 4.00 19.95 10.72
N GLN A 373 5.28 20.27 10.64
CA GLN A 373 5.92 21.33 11.43
C GLN A 373 6.61 22.39 10.56
N SER A 374 6.38 22.32 9.24
CA SER A 374 6.93 23.22 8.21
C SER A 374 6.06 23.17 6.95
N VAL A 375 6.30 24.09 6.01
CA VAL A 375 5.66 24.09 4.68
C VAL A 375 5.98 22.80 3.91
N ALA A 376 7.25 22.37 3.89
CA ALA A 376 7.64 21.13 3.22
C ALA A 376 7.04 19.88 3.87
N GLY A 377 6.84 19.89 5.20
CA GLY A 377 6.09 18.83 5.90
C GLY A 377 4.62 18.76 5.47
N PHE A 378 3.98 19.91 5.29
CA PHE A 378 2.61 20.01 4.79
C PHE A 378 2.50 19.48 3.35
N GLU A 379 3.35 19.96 2.45
CA GLU A 379 3.38 19.52 1.05
C GLU A 379 3.64 18.02 0.91
N ARG A 380 4.61 17.49 1.69
CA ARG A 380 4.89 16.06 1.72
C ARG A 380 3.68 15.28 2.22
N ARG A 381 2.95 15.79 3.21
CA ARG A 381 1.76 15.12 3.76
C ARG A 381 0.58 15.14 2.80
N LEU A 382 0.41 16.25 2.09
CA LEU A 382 -0.62 16.39 1.04
C LEU A 382 -0.40 15.33 -0.05
N ASN A 383 0.84 15.13 -0.50
CA ASN A 383 1.15 14.03 -1.42
C ASN A 383 0.94 12.65 -0.76
N ASP A 384 1.48 12.46 0.45
CA ASP A 384 1.48 11.17 1.17
C ASP A 384 0.07 10.64 1.52
N VAL A 385 -0.91 11.52 1.73
CA VAL A 385 -2.29 11.11 2.03
C VAL A 385 -2.93 10.40 0.83
N THR A 386 -2.49 10.73 -0.39
CA THR A 386 -3.10 10.20 -1.60
C THR A 386 -2.65 8.79 -1.94
N CYS A 387 -3.54 8.06 -2.62
CA CYS A 387 -3.20 6.74 -3.13
C CYS A 387 -1.97 6.80 -4.04
N ALA A 388 -1.90 7.78 -4.95
CA ALA A 388 -0.77 7.96 -5.86
C ALA A 388 0.54 8.36 -5.16
N GLY A 389 0.51 9.23 -4.15
CA GLY A 389 1.74 9.67 -3.47
C GLY A 389 2.32 8.60 -2.55
N CYS A 390 1.48 7.82 -1.88
CA CYS A 390 1.92 6.64 -1.13
C CYS A 390 2.57 5.59 -2.06
N HIS A 391 2.02 5.42 -3.27
CA HIS A 391 2.54 4.56 -4.33
C HIS A 391 3.95 4.98 -4.79
N GLN A 392 4.20 6.29 -4.91
CA GLN A 392 5.48 6.87 -5.33
C GLN A 392 6.61 6.77 -4.29
N THR A 393 6.31 6.75 -2.99
CA THR A 393 7.34 6.91 -1.95
C THR A 393 7.86 5.60 -1.36
N ARG A 394 7.03 4.56 -1.20
CA ARG A 394 7.43 3.23 -0.65
C ARG A 394 6.61 2.05 -1.23
N GLY A 395 6.20 2.12 -2.49
CA GLY A 395 5.63 0.97 -3.22
C GLY A 395 6.71 0.08 -3.85
N ILE A 396 6.51 -1.24 -3.88
CA ILE A 396 7.35 -2.15 -4.71
C ILE A 396 6.85 -2.03 -6.14
N GLY A 397 7.54 -1.26 -6.98
CA GLY A 397 6.98 -0.89 -8.30
C GLY A 397 5.55 -0.40 -8.11
N GLY A 398 5.34 0.43 -7.08
CA GLY A 398 4.01 0.93 -6.76
C GLY A 398 3.00 -0.03 -6.12
N PHE A 399 3.27 -1.33 -6.02
CA PHE A 399 2.39 -2.24 -5.28
C PHE A 399 2.66 -2.16 -3.77
N HIS A 400 1.60 -2.07 -2.97
CA HIS A 400 1.69 -2.23 -1.51
C HIS A 400 1.86 -3.70 -1.10
N PHE A 401 1.34 -4.63 -1.91
CA PHE A 401 1.30 -6.05 -1.60
C PHE A 401 1.22 -6.90 -2.89
N PRO A 402 2.36 -7.25 -3.51
CA PRO A 402 2.37 -8.16 -4.68
C PRO A 402 2.15 -9.65 -4.31
N GLY A 403 2.38 -10.02 -3.06
CA GLY A 403 2.36 -11.40 -2.58
C GLY A 403 3.51 -12.27 -3.10
N VAL A 404 3.68 -13.45 -2.51
CA VAL A 404 4.64 -14.47 -2.97
C VAL A 404 3.99 -15.35 -4.04
N ASP A 405 4.79 -15.81 -5.01
CA ASP A 405 4.28 -16.56 -6.16
C ASP A 405 4.08 -18.00 -5.82
N TRP A 406 2.97 -18.34 -5.18
CA TRP A 406 2.66 -19.73 -4.86
C TRP A 406 2.46 -20.59 -6.12
N MET A 407 2.20 -19.98 -7.29
CA MET A 407 2.14 -20.66 -8.57
C MET A 407 3.53 -20.89 -9.19
N ALA A 408 4.58 -20.18 -8.77
CA ALA A 408 5.92 -20.37 -9.31
C ALA A 408 6.53 -21.72 -8.93
N ALA A 409 7.53 -22.17 -9.69
CA ALA A 409 8.19 -23.46 -9.48
C ALA A 409 8.85 -23.61 -8.09
N LYS A 410 9.31 -22.51 -7.48
CA LYS A 410 9.93 -22.47 -6.15
C LYS A 410 9.39 -21.27 -5.35
N PRO A 411 8.17 -21.36 -4.80
CA PRO A 411 7.56 -20.26 -4.05
C PRO A 411 8.32 -20.04 -2.75
N SER A 412 8.77 -18.81 -2.49
CA SER A 412 9.44 -18.49 -1.22
C SER A 412 9.26 -17.03 -0.82
N ASN A 413 8.96 -16.81 0.46
CA ASN A 413 8.98 -15.51 1.13
C ASN A 413 10.40 -15.11 1.62
N SER A 414 11.37 -16.03 1.53
CA SER A 414 12.77 -15.74 1.92
C SER A 414 13.54 -14.97 0.85
N THR A 415 13.16 -15.16 -0.43
CA THR A 415 13.82 -14.54 -1.60
C THR A 415 12.95 -13.49 -2.30
N VAL A 416 11.62 -13.55 -2.14
CA VAL A 416 10.67 -12.58 -2.71
C VAL A 416 9.92 -11.89 -1.59
N VAL A 417 10.04 -10.56 -1.51
CA VAL A 417 9.34 -9.76 -0.50
C VAL A 417 7.85 -9.66 -0.88
N PRO A 418 6.91 -10.17 -0.06
CA PRO A 418 5.48 -10.22 -0.42
C PRO A 418 4.78 -8.86 -0.36
N ALA A 419 5.37 -7.86 0.28
CA ALA A 419 4.73 -6.59 0.56
C ALA A 419 5.71 -5.42 0.61
N SER A 420 5.22 -4.20 0.49
CA SER A 420 6.10 -3.04 0.42
C SER A 420 6.74 -2.69 1.77
N PRO A 421 7.85 -1.94 1.79
CA PRO A 421 8.47 -1.51 3.05
C PRO A 421 7.52 -0.71 3.94
N HIS A 422 6.59 0.05 3.34
CA HIS A 422 5.52 0.70 4.09
C HIS A 422 4.61 -0.32 4.81
N PHE A 423 4.20 -1.39 4.13
CA PHE A 423 3.35 -2.42 4.73
C PHE A 423 3.99 -3.05 5.97
N PHE A 424 5.27 -3.43 5.92
CA PHE A 424 5.96 -4.05 7.06
C PHE A 424 6.26 -3.08 8.18
N GLY A 425 6.72 -1.86 7.84
CA GLY A 425 6.99 -0.82 8.82
C GLY A 425 5.74 -0.40 9.61
N ASP A 426 4.55 -0.53 9.02
CA ASP A 426 3.30 -0.15 9.68
C ASP A 426 2.73 -1.22 10.62
N GLN A 427 3.30 -2.43 10.66
CA GLN A 427 2.76 -3.57 11.42
C GLN A 427 2.77 -3.34 12.93
N VAL A 428 3.80 -2.65 13.45
CA VAL A 428 3.87 -2.25 14.87
C VAL A 428 2.64 -1.41 15.24
N ARG A 429 2.36 -0.36 14.46
CA ARG A 429 1.22 0.54 14.64
C ARG A 429 -0.11 -0.23 14.63
N ARG A 430 -0.28 -1.14 13.66
CA ARG A 430 -1.52 -1.92 13.52
C ARG A 430 -1.71 -2.89 14.69
N ARG A 431 -0.65 -3.54 15.19
CA ARG A 431 -0.74 -4.43 16.36
C ARG A 431 -1.15 -3.66 17.60
N ASP A 432 -0.62 -2.46 17.81
CA ASP A 432 -1.01 -1.60 18.93
C ASP A 432 -2.50 -1.22 18.88
N ILE A 433 -3.02 -0.96 17.69
CA ILE A 433 -4.46 -0.68 17.48
C ILE A 433 -5.30 -1.91 17.83
N LEU A 434 -4.94 -3.10 17.35
CA LEU A 434 -5.67 -4.32 17.70
C LEU A 434 -5.56 -4.64 19.20
N ALA A 435 -4.40 -4.41 19.82
CA ALA A 435 -4.21 -4.59 21.25
C ALA A 435 -5.13 -3.63 22.04
N SER A 436 -5.27 -2.38 21.57
CA SER A 436 -6.20 -1.41 22.15
C SER A 436 -7.64 -1.89 22.06
N PHE A 437 -8.08 -2.38 20.90
CA PHE A 437 -9.41 -2.99 20.74
C PHE A 437 -9.63 -4.19 21.68
N ARG A 438 -8.68 -5.13 21.72
CA ARG A 438 -8.72 -6.31 22.60
C ARG A 438 -8.84 -5.91 24.07
N ASP A 439 -8.14 -4.85 24.47
CA ASP A 439 -8.11 -4.39 25.85
C ASP A 439 -9.29 -3.45 26.17
N GLY A 440 -10.04 -2.99 25.17
CA GLY A 440 -11.16 -2.06 25.34
C GLY A 440 -10.73 -0.62 25.55
N LYS A 441 -9.53 -0.27 25.08
CA LYS A 441 -8.99 1.09 25.09
C LYS A 441 -9.31 1.77 23.76
N ALA A 442 -9.43 3.10 23.78
CA ALA A 442 -9.51 3.87 22.55
C ALA A 442 -8.21 3.71 21.75
N PRO A 443 -8.25 3.21 20.49
CA PRO A 443 -7.05 3.11 19.69
C PRO A 443 -6.54 4.49 19.26
N ASP A 444 -5.23 4.69 19.30
CA ASP A 444 -4.61 5.79 18.55
C ASP A 444 -4.50 5.37 17.09
N PHE A 445 -5.20 6.07 16.18
CA PHE A 445 -5.13 5.81 14.74
C PHE A 445 -4.04 6.62 14.03
N SER A 446 -3.37 7.53 14.75
CA SER A 446 -2.36 8.41 14.16
C SER A 446 -1.26 7.63 13.44
N ARG A 447 -0.79 8.18 12.32
CA ARG A 447 0.22 7.56 11.46
C ARG A 447 1.21 8.62 11.01
N GLY A 448 2.50 8.27 10.99
CA GLY A 448 3.54 9.09 10.39
C GLY A 448 3.43 9.14 8.86
N PHE A 449 4.47 9.63 8.20
CA PHE A 449 4.59 9.55 6.74
C PHE A 449 4.75 8.10 6.28
N SER A 450 4.25 7.73 5.10
CA SER A 450 4.43 6.37 4.55
C SER A 450 5.90 5.98 4.42
N SER A 451 6.75 6.97 4.14
CA SER A 451 8.20 6.86 4.05
C SER A 451 8.92 6.70 5.38
N ARG A 452 8.28 7.00 6.52
CA ARG A 452 8.85 6.92 7.87
C ARG A 452 7.76 6.49 8.88
N PRO A 453 7.66 5.18 9.19
CA PRO A 453 6.66 4.65 10.10
C PRO A 453 6.72 5.27 11.49
N GLN A 454 5.57 5.34 12.16
CA GLN A 454 5.51 5.80 13.54
C GLN A 454 5.94 4.66 14.47
N LEU A 455 6.98 4.89 15.27
CA LEU A 455 7.58 3.85 16.11
C LEU A 455 6.74 3.47 17.34
N ARG A 456 5.91 4.39 17.85
CA ARG A 456 5.10 4.20 19.07
C ARG A 456 5.87 3.67 20.29
N GLY A 457 7.15 4.07 20.40
CA GLY A 457 8.04 3.59 21.45
C GLY A 457 8.55 2.16 21.27
N SER A 458 8.17 1.47 20.18
CA SER A 458 8.74 0.19 19.81
C SER A 458 10.14 0.34 19.22
N THR A 459 11.01 -0.60 19.54
CA THR A 459 12.35 -0.72 18.97
C THR A 459 12.42 -1.77 17.84
N GLU A 460 11.30 -2.42 17.49
CA GLU A 460 11.27 -3.50 16.48
C GLU A 460 11.77 -3.07 15.10
N LEU A 461 11.69 -1.77 14.78
CA LEU A 461 12.13 -1.23 13.48
C LEU A 461 13.54 -0.62 13.52
N ALA A 462 14.18 -0.54 14.69
CA ALA A 462 15.50 0.06 14.81
C ALA A 462 16.54 -0.75 14.00
N GLY A 463 17.37 -0.07 13.22
CA GLY A 463 18.38 -0.67 12.34
C GLY A 463 17.83 -1.30 11.07
N THR A 464 16.51 -1.23 10.81
CA THR A 464 15.89 -1.80 9.60
C THR A 464 15.74 -0.75 8.50
N GLU A 465 15.61 -1.19 7.26
CA GLU A 465 15.28 -0.36 6.09
C GLU A 465 13.96 0.43 6.25
N TYR A 466 13.13 0.07 7.24
CA TYR A 466 11.87 0.74 7.51
C TYR A 466 12.04 2.00 8.36
N SER A 467 13.01 2.04 9.27
CA SER A 467 13.25 3.18 10.17
C SER A 467 14.53 3.91 9.78
N ASP A 468 15.71 3.43 10.17
CA ASP A 468 17.00 4.14 10.12
C ASP A 468 18.16 3.27 9.61
N GLY A 469 17.92 2.00 9.27
CA GLY A 469 18.88 1.08 8.69
C GLY A 469 19.20 1.35 7.22
N TRP A 470 19.94 0.44 6.59
CA TRP A 470 20.34 0.57 5.19
C TRP A 470 19.11 0.67 4.26
N GLY A 471 19.09 1.65 3.37
CA GLY A 471 17.97 1.93 2.47
C GLY A 471 16.80 2.69 3.11
N ALA A 472 16.85 3.00 4.40
CA ALA A 472 15.79 3.77 5.05
C ALA A 472 15.80 5.25 4.63
N HIS A 473 14.63 5.89 4.58
CA HIS A 473 14.58 7.32 4.27
C HIS A 473 15.10 8.16 5.42
N CYS A 474 15.87 9.18 5.06
CA CYS A 474 16.53 10.07 6.01
C CYS A 474 16.45 11.52 5.54
N TYR A 475 16.78 12.42 6.44
CA TYR A 475 16.89 13.84 6.19
C TYR A 475 18.32 14.30 6.44
N LEU A 476 18.89 15.03 5.47
CA LEU A 476 20.20 15.66 5.60
C LEU A 476 20.04 17.12 6.05
N PRO A 477 20.29 17.45 7.34
CA PRO A 477 20.05 18.79 7.85
C PRO A 477 21.01 19.85 7.25
N PRO A 478 20.61 21.13 7.24
CA PRO A 478 21.49 22.26 6.89
C PRO A 478 22.72 22.37 7.76
N ALA A 479 23.73 23.04 7.22
CA ALA A 479 24.92 23.43 7.98
C ALA A 479 24.55 24.29 9.20
N LYS A 480 23.50 25.10 9.08
CA LYS A 480 22.96 25.90 10.18
C LYS A 480 21.77 25.16 10.83
N PRO A 481 21.87 24.73 12.10
CA PRO A 481 20.79 23.99 12.77
C PRO A 481 19.47 24.75 12.87
N ALA A 482 19.50 26.09 12.93
CA ALA A 482 18.30 26.93 12.98
C ALA A 482 17.45 26.86 11.70
N GLU A 483 18.04 26.44 10.58
CA GLU A 483 17.37 26.28 9.29
C GLU A 483 16.85 24.83 9.10
N ALA A 484 17.03 23.95 10.09
CA ALA A 484 16.61 22.57 9.97
C ALA A 484 15.08 22.45 9.97
N ASP A 485 14.54 21.76 8.96
CA ASP A 485 13.14 21.42 8.91
C ASP A 485 12.75 20.50 10.07
N ARG A 486 11.86 21.01 10.93
CA ARG A 486 11.38 20.31 12.13
C ARG A 486 10.57 19.07 11.80
N SER A 487 9.84 19.06 10.67
CA SER A 487 9.02 17.94 10.20
C SER A 487 9.86 16.67 9.95
N PHE A 488 11.14 16.85 9.61
CA PHE A 488 12.03 15.76 9.20
C PHE A 488 13.21 15.54 10.15
N GLN A 489 13.32 16.32 11.23
CA GLN A 489 14.46 16.26 12.15
C GLN A 489 14.70 14.86 12.75
N GLY A 490 13.62 14.08 12.94
CA GLY A 490 13.69 12.70 13.44
C GLY A 490 14.09 11.64 12.40
N TRP A 491 14.31 12.02 11.14
CA TRP A 491 14.63 11.09 10.06
C TRP A 491 16.14 10.87 9.96
N THR A 492 16.67 10.16 10.93
CA THR A 492 18.11 9.86 11.04
C THR A 492 18.45 8.49 10.48
N CYS A 493 19.76 8.24 10.33
CA CYS A 493 20.33 6.94 10.01
C CYS A 493 21.01 6.33 11.24
N ALA A 494 21.03 5.00 11.29
CA ALA A 494 21.73 4.21 12.30
C ALA A 494 23.25 4.40 12.22
N GLU A 495 23.95 3.95 13.26
CA GLU A 495 25.41 4.01 13.34
C GLU A 495 26.08 3.36 12.12
N GLY A 496 27.17 3.96 11.63
CA GLY A 496 27.88 3.51 10.43
C GLY A 496 27.25 3.89 9.09
N LEU A 497 26.03 4.44 9.11
CA LEU A 497 25.33 4.94 7.92
C LEU A 497 25.35 6.47 7.86
N ALA A 498 25.15 7.02 6.66
CA ALA A 498 24.94 8.43 6.41
C ALA A 498 23.78 8.62 5.43
N CYS A 499 23.10 9.76 5.58
CA CYS A 499 22.06 10.14 4.65
C CYS A 499 22.67 10.61 3.33
N GLN A 500 22.41 9.88 2.26
CA GLN A 500 22.82 10.27 0.91
C GLN A 500 21.58 10.73 0.14
N LEU A 501 21.64 11.94 -0.41
CA LEU A 501 20.52 12.53 -1.13
C LEU A 501 20.22 11.75 -2.40
N ALA A 502 18.93 11.54 -2.67
CA ALA A 502 18.48 10.87 -3.89
C ALA A 502 18.18 11.86 -5.04
N GLY A 503 18.11 13.16 -4.73
CA GLY A 503 17.73 14.24 -5.64
C GLY A 503 18.53 15.52 -5.37
N GLN A 504 18.45 16.50 -6.28
CA GLN A 504 19.24 17.73 -6.18
C GLN A 504 18.54 18.81 -5.34
N ALA A 505 17.22 18.85 -5.34
CA ALA A 505 16.42 19.88 -4.64
C ALA A 505 15.97 19.40 -3.26
N SER A 506 15.68 18.11 -3.12
CA SER A 506 15.22 17.52 -1.86
C SER A 506 16.37 17.25 -0.89
N ARG A 507 16.17 17.57 0.39
CA ARG A 507 17.06 17.18 1.48
C ARG A 507 16.74 15.80 2.06
N ILE A 508 15.79 15.11 1.44
CA ILE A 508 15.42 13.74 1.77
C ILE A 508 16.30 12.79 0.94
N GLY A 509 16.90 11.83 1.63
CA GLY A 509 17.78 10.84 1.05
C GLY A 509 17.46 9.44 1.55
N MET A 510 18.43 8.55 1.34
CA MET A 510 18.42 7.20 1.89
C MET A 510 19.69 6.94 2.69
N CYS A 511 19.58 6.11 3.72
CA CYS A 511 20.68 5.70 4.56
C CYS A 511 21.55 4.67 3.85
N PHE A 512 22.80 5.02 3.60
CA PHE A 512 23.80 4.13 3.02
C PHE A 512 25.09 4.17 3.84
N VAL A 513 25.99 3.23 3.56
CA VAL A 513 27.30 3.18 4.23
C VAL A 513 28.02 4.50 4.02
N LYS A 514 28.63 5.04 5.09
CA LYS A 514 29.47 6.24 4.99
C LYS A 514 30.55 6.00 3.94
N GLY A 515 30.60 6.87 2.93
CA GLY A 515 31.76 6.91 2.03
C GLY A 515 33.02 7.09 2.85
N ARG A 516 34.06 6.31 2.55
CA ARG A 516 35.38 6.46 3.18
C ARG A 516 36.01 7.78 2.79
#